data_AF-A0A7J3TFM5-F1
#
_entry.id   AF-A0A7J3TFM5-F1
#
_cell.length_a   1.000
_cell.length_b   1.000
_cell.length_c   1.000
_cell.angle_alpha   90.00
_cell.angle_beta   90.00
_cell.angle_gamma   90.00
#
_symmetry.space_group_name_H-M   'P 1'
#
loop_
_entity.id
_entity.type
_entity.pdbx_description
1 polymer ?
#
loop_
_entity_poly.entity_id
_entity_poly.type
_entity_poly.pdbx_seq_one_letter_code
_entity_poly.pdbx_strand_id
1 'polypeptide(L)'
;MKNDDAAKKVVLDTNSLIYSVKYHVDLRDQITYLLGRSEILVPQCVIDELRGLSTGNINARTAMGIVQRFMVVKSQGKGDVCVFNTAIENNAYVVT
;
A
#
# COMPACT_ATOMS: atom_id res chain seq x y z
N MET A 1 31.11 4.32 5.90
CA MET A 1 29.88 4.58 5.13
C MET A 1 28.99 3.36 5.26
N LYS A 2 27.86 3.45 5.97
CA LYS A 2 26.88 2.35 5.97
C LYS A 2 26.23 2.33 4.59
N ASN A 3 26.23 1.14 3.98
CA ASN A 3 25.64 0.89 2.69
C ASN A 3 24.11 0.82 2.86
N ASP A 4 23.44 1.97 2.95
CA ASP A 4 21.97 2.05 3.09
C ASP A 4 21.23 1.94 1.74
N ASP A 5 21.80 1.19 0.80
CA ASP A 5 21.33 1.08 -0.59
C ASP A 5 20.26 -0.01 -0.80
N ALA A 6 19.73 -0.56 0.29
CA ALA A 6 18.60 -1.48 0.26
C ALA A 6 17.30 -0.72 0.00
N ALA A 7 16.49 -1.20 -0.95
CA ALA A 7 15.20 -0.59 -1.24
C ALA A 7 14.34 -0.57 0.03
N LYS A 8 13.85 0.62 0.42
CA LYS A 8 12.96 0.77 1.57
C LYS A 8 11.62 0.10 1.27
N LYS A 9 11.02 -0.60 2.23
CA LYS A 9 9.70 -1.19 2.04
C LYS A 9 8.63 -0.24 2.54
N VAL A 10 7.52 -0.16 1.81
CA VAL A 10 6.37 0.69 2.15
C VAL A 10 5.10 -0.12 2.02
N VAL A 11 4.31 -0.18 3.08
CA VAL A 11 2.98 -0.81 3.11
C VAL A 11 1.93 0.27 2.87
N LEU A 12 0.99 -0.01 1.96
CA LEU A 12 -0.18 0.83 1.72
C LEU A 12 -1.40 0.25 2.43
N ASP A 13 -2.21 1.12 3.03
CA ASP A 13 -3.55 0.77 3.51
C ASP A 13 -4.64 0.99 2.46
N THR A 14 -5.88 0.66 2.80
CA THR A 14 -7.05 0.85 1.92
C THR A 14 -7.35 2.32 1.65
N ASN A 15 -7.23 3.18 2.67
CA ASN A 15 -7.63 4.58 2.57
C ASN A 15 -6.69 5.40 1.70
N SER A 16 -5.37 5.25 1.88
CA SER A 16 -4.35 5.89 1.04
C SER A 16 -4.56 5.55 -0.43
N LEU A 17 -4.87 4.30 -0.76
CA LEU A 17 -5.18 3.87 -2.12
C LEU A 17 -6.45 4.54 -2.66
N ILE A 18 -7.53 4.56 -1.89
CA ILE A 18 -8.79 5.22 -2.30
C ILE A 18 -8.58 6.73 -2.50
N TYR A 19 -7.89 7.40 -1.58
CA TYR A 19 -7.68 8.84 -1.64
C TYR A 19 -6.67 9.24 -2.72
N SER A 20 -5.67 8.40 -2.99
CA SER A 20 -4.75 8.62 -4.11
C SER A 20 -5.50 8.66 -5.44
N VAL A 21 -6.47 7.77 -5.64
CA VAL A 21 -7.35 7.81 -6.81
C VAL A 21 -8.21 9.07 -6.79
N LYS A 22 -8.87 9.35 -5.66
CA LYS A 22 -9.80 10.48 -5.52
C LYS A 22 -9.14 11.83 -5.82
N TYR A 23 -7.90 12.02 -5.40
CA TYR A 23 -7.16 13.26 -5.55
C TYR A 23 -6.13 13.23 -6.68
N HIS A 24 -6.14 12.18 -7.50
CA HIS A 24 -5.23 12.00 -8.65
C HIS A 24 -3.75 12.10 -8.27
N VAL A 25 -3.37 11.47 -7.16
CA VAL A 25 -1.99 11.40 -6.66
C VAL A 25 -1.38 10.06 -7.05
N ASP A 26 -0.23 10.09 -7.74
CA ASP A 26 0.57 8.87 -7.95
C ASP A 26 1.40 8.56 -6.70
N LEU A 27 0.94 7.59 -5.90
CA LEU A 27 1.63 7.18 -4.67
C LEU A 27 3.05 6.67 -4.93
N ARG A 28 3.30 6.00 -6.06
CA ARG A 28 4.66 5.49 -6.35
C ARG A 28 5.64 6.64 -6.54
N ASP A 29 5.23 7.66 -7.27
CA ASP A 29 6.06 8.84 -7.50
C ASP A 29 6.28 9.61 -6.20
N GLN A 30 5.23 9.82 -5.39
CA GLN A 30 5.36 10.51 -4.10
C GLN A 30 6.26 9.74 -3.12
N ILE A 31 6.10 8.43 -3.01
CA ILE A 31 6.95 7.58 -2.18
C ILE A 31 8.40 7.64 -2.66
N THR A 32 8.61 7.56 -3.97
CA THR A 32 9.95 7.62 -4.56
C THR A 32 10.61 8.98 -4.32
N TYR A 33 9.86 10.07 -4.43
CA TYR A 33 10.33 11.41 -4.13
C TYR A 33 10.77 11.58 -2.67
N LEU A 34 9.98 11.05 -1.72
CA LEU A 34 10.24 11.20 -0.29
C LEU A 34 11.30 10.24 0.25
N LEU A 35 11.28 8.99 -0.19
CA LEU A 35 12.06 7.90 0.39
C LEU A 35 13.18 7.40 -0.52
N GLY A 36 13.19 7.81 -1.79
CA GLY A 36 14.07 7.24 -2.81
C GLY A 36 13.60 5.85 -3.24
N ARG A 37 14.54 4.99 -3.63
CA ARG A 37 14.26 3.63 -4.09
C ARG A 37 13.46 2.85 -3.05
N SER A 38 12.22 2.50 -3.41
CA SER A 38 11.28 1.84 -2.50
C SER A 38 10.52 0.69 -3.16
N GLU A 39 10.21 -0.33 -2.38
CA GLU A 39 9.36 -1.46 -2.72
C GLU A 39 7.99 -1.29 -2.05
N ILE A 40 6.94 -1.26 -2.86
CA ILE A 40 5.57 -1.05 -2.39
C ILE A 40 4.89 -2.40 -2.20
N LEU A 41 4.44 -2.64 -0.98
CA LEU A 41 3.74 -3.82 -0.51
C LEU A 41 2.26 -3.49 -0.27
N VAL A 42 1.37 -4.35 -0.75
CA VAL A 42 -0.06 -4.27 -0.48
C VAL A 42 -0.48 -5.55 0.26
N PRO A 43 -0.91 -5.46 1.52
CA PRO A 43 -1.39 -6.62 2.27
C PRO A 43 -2.63 -7.25 1.63
N GLN A 44 -2.78 -8.58 1.70
CA GLN A 44 -3.96 -9.27 1.18
C GLN A 44 -5.27 -8.75 1.81
N CYS A 45 -5.27 -8.39 3.11
CA CYS A 45 -6.45 -7.80 3.74
C CYS A 45 -6.90 -6.48 3.11
N VAL A 46 -5.97 -5.67 2.60
CA VAL A 46 -6.26 -4.41 1.89
C VAL A 46 -6.90 -4.70 0.55
N ILE A 47 -6.43 -5.75 -0.16
CA ILE A 47 -7.08 -6.23 -1.38
C ILE A 47 -8.52 -6.68 -1.11
N ASP A 48 -8.74 -7.42 -0.03
CA ASP A 48 -10.07 -7.92 0.31
C ASP A 48 -11.03 -6.79 0.71
N GLU A 49 -10.54 -5.79 1.44
CA GLU A 49 -11.31 -4.59 1.80
C GLU A 49 -11.65 -3.74 0.58
N LEU A 50 -10.67 -3.46 -0.30
CA LEU A 50 -10.89 -2.77 -1.57
C LEU A 50 -11.90 -3.51 -2.44
N ARG A 51 -11.83 -4.85 -2.51
CA ARG A 51 -12.81 -5.66 -3.25
C ARG A 51 -14.22 -5.49 -2.68
N GLY A 52 -14.37 -5.49 -1.36
CA GLY A 52 -15.66 -5.24 -0.69
C GLY A 52 -16.23 -3.86 -1.02
N LEU A 53 -15.39 -2.82 -0.93
CA LEU A 53 -15.77 -1.43 -1.20
C LEU A 53 -16.02 -1.13 -2.68
N SER A 54 -15.40 -1.89 -3.59
CA SER A 54 -15.50 -1.69 -5.05
C SER A 54 -16.91 -1.78 -5.59
N THR A 55 -17.86 -2.38 -4.85
CA THR A 55 -19.27 -2.46 -5.24
C THR A 55 -19.94 -1.08 -5.29
N GLY A 56 -19.71 -0.25 -4.26
CA GLY A 56 -20.33 1.07 -4.09
C GLY A 56 -19.38 2.27 -4.22
N ASN A 57 -18.08 2.04 -4.31
CA ASN A 57 -17.07 3.11 -4.38
C ASN A 57 -16.24 3.00 -5.67
N ILE A 58 -16.44 3.96 -6.59
CA ILE A 58 -15.72 4.03 -7.86
C ILE A 58 -14.21 4.18 -7.65
N ASN A 59 -13.77 4.89 -6.61
CA ASN A 59 -12.36 5.09 -6.32
C ASN A 59 -11.72 3.78 -5.85
N ALA A 60 -12.43 2.99 -5.03
CA ALA A 60 -11.97 1.65 -4.62
C ALA A 60 -11.86 0.70 -5.83
N ARG A 61 -12.84 0.76 -6.75
CA ARG A 61 -12.81 -0.02 -7.99
C ARG A 61 -11.61 0.32 -8.87
N THR A 62 -11.29 1.60 -9.00
CA THR A 62 -10.10 2.05 -9.74
C THR A 62 -8.82 1.67 -9.00
N ALA A 63 -8.79 1.79 -7.66
CA ALA A 63 -7.64 1.39 -6.84
C ALA A 63 -7.32 -0.10 -7.01
N MET A 64 -8.33 -0.97 -7.15
CA MET A 64 -8.15 -2.40 -7.46
C MET A 64 -7.36 -2.66 -8.76
N GLY A 65 -7.42 -1.75 -9.74
CA GLY A 65 -6.59 -1.82 -10.95
C GLY A 65 -5.16 -1.35 -10.71
N ILE A 66 -4.96 -0.36 -9.83
CA ILE A 66 -3.65 0.20 -9.49
C ILE A 66 -2.83 -0.80 -8.67
N VAL A 67 -3.43 -1.45 -7.66
CA VAL A 67 -2.72 -2.38 -6.76
C VAL A 67 -2.11 -3.58 -7.47
N GLN A 68 -2.59 -3.93 -8.66
CA GLN A 68 -2.00 -4.99 -9.50
C GLN A 68 -0.55 -4.68 -9.93
N ARG A 69 -0.12 -3.41 -9.83
CA ARG A 69 1.24 -2.96 -10.15
C ARG A 69 2.20 -3.05 -8.95
N PHE A 70 1.71 -3.45 -7.78
CA PHE A 70 2.45 -3.55 -6.54
C PHE A 70 2.58 -5.00 -6.08
N MET A 71 3.50 -5.26 -5.15
CA MET A 71 3.67 -6.59 -4.61
C MET A 71 2.56 -6.87 -3.58
N VAL A 72 1.69 -7.82 -3.89
CA VAL A 72 0.70 -8.29 -2.92
C VAL A 72 1.35 -9.31 -1.98
N VAL A 73 1.24 -9.09 -0.67
CA VAL A 73 1.83 -9.96 0.35
C VAL A 73 0.76 -10.61 1.21
N LYS A 74 1.01 -11.85 1.65
CA LYS A 74 0.16 -12.49 2.66
C LYS A 74 0.20 -11.66 3.95
N SER A 75 -0.91 -11.66 4.67
CA SER A 75 -1.07 -10.81 5.84
C SER A 75 -1.87 -11.51 6.93
N GLN A 76 -1.57 -11.19 8.19
CA GLN A 76 -2.25 -11.75 9.37
C GLN A 76 -3.07 -10.69 10.10
N GLY A 77 -4.27 -11.05 10.55
CA GLY A 77 -5.19 -10.13 11.24
C GLY A 77 -6.25 -9.54 10.32
N LYS A 78 -6.97 -8.51 10.79
CA LYS A 78 -8.05 -7.81 10.07
C LYS A 78 -7.94 -6.30 10.27
N GLY A 79 -8.44 -5.51 9.31
CA GLY A 79 -8.41 -4.05 9.36
C GLY A 79 -6.99 -3.51 9.57
N ASP A 80 -6.86 -2.46 10.37
CA ASP A 80 -5.58 -1.78 10.61
C ASP A 80 -4.51 -2.68 11.24
N VAL A 81 -4.93 -3.66 12.06
CA VAL A 81 -4.01 -4.63 12.68
C VAL A 81 -3.23 -5.40 11.61
N CYS A 82 -3.88 -5.70 10.49
CA CYS A 82 -3.26 -6.41 9.39
C CYS A 82 -2.18 -5.57 8.68
N VAL A 83 -2.46 -4.29 8.45
CA VAL A 83 -1.49 -3.35 7.86
C VAL A 83 -0.27 -3.22 8.77
N PHE A 84 -0.51 -3.04 10.06
CA PHE A 84 0.54 -2.88 11.07
C PHE A 84 1.43 -4.12 11.18
N ASN A 85 0.84 -5.32 11.27
CA ASN A 85 1.60 -6.57 11.33
C ASN A 85 2.45 -6.75 10.06
N THR A 86 1.88 -6.48 8.88
CA THR A 86 2.61 -6.57 7.61
C THR A 86 3.82 -5.63 7.61
N ALA A 87 3.66 -4.42 8.15
CA ALA A 87 4.74 -3.44 8.23
C ALA A 87 5.86 -3.88 9.19
N ILE A 88 5.50 -4.40 10.36
CA ILE A 88 6.47 -4.94 11.34
C ILE A 88 7.25 -6.11 10.74
N GLU A 89 6.56 -7.10 10.17
CA GLU A 89 7.18 -8.31 9.59
C GLU A 89 8.15 -7.97 8.46
N ASN A 90 7.92 -6.86 7.76
CA ASN A 90 8.73 -6.43 6.62
C ASN A 90 9.71 -5.30 6.93
N ASN A 91 9.76 -4.80 8.18
CA ASN A 91 10.51 -3.58 8.54
C ASN A 91 10.20 -2.42 7.58
N ALA A 92 8.91 -2.15 7.37
CA ALA A 92 8.40 -1.23 6.37
C ALA A 92 7.78 0.03 6.97
N TYR A 93 7.82 1.13 6.21
CA TYR A 93 7.00 2.32 6.49
C TYR A 93 5.53 2.05 6.16
N VAL A 94 4.62 2.80 6.76
CA VAL A 94 3.18 2.76 6.44
C VAL A 94 2.76 4.09 5.83
N VAL A 95 1.97 4.02 4.76
CA VAL A 95 1.25 5.16 4.19
C VAL A 95 -0.24 4.94 4.42
N THR A 96 -0.88 5.93 5.05
CA THR A 96 -2.30 5.95 5.44
C THR A 96 -2.89 7.33 5.15
#